data_AF-A0A2N2IY88-F1
#
_entry.id   AF-A0A2N2IY88-F1
#
_cell.length_a   1.000
_cell.length_b   1.000
_cell.length_c   1.000
_cell.angle_alpha   90.00
_cell.angle_beta   90.00
_cell.angle_gamma   90.00
#
_symmetry.space_group_name_H-M   'P 1'
#
loop_
_entity.id
_entity.type
_entity.pdbx_description
1 polymer ?
#
loop_
_entity_poly.entity_id
_entity_poly.type
_entity_poly.pdbx_seq_one_letter_code
_entity_poly.pdbx_strand_id
1 'polypeptide(L)'
;VHAFEKTPEGPVLYDPDVCLGCRYCVMACPYHALSYEYDSAFDPKVMRCTMCYPRIKEGKNPGCADACPTGAIVYGERKKLIEVARDRIRKSPERYLDHVFGEHEFGGTSWLVLAGVPFKDLGLHEGVTHESLPAIGTSYLSVVPLVVTIYPGLLMAFYAFSKRKDKLAQKDLEAAVRVALEKADEDTKEKLKQAVDKVTKDKEKAISAAVKKALQEAEKKAEAEKKAAAEKAAQATADGADKTEAKS
;
A
#
# COMPACT_ATOMS: atom_id res chain seq x y z
N VAL A 1 23.03 15.19 -7.59
CA VAL A 1 23.67 15.39 -8.92
C VAL A 1 24.04 16.86 -9.01
N HIS A 2 25.33 17.18 -9.09
CA HIS A 2 25.86 18.54 -9.08
C HIS A 2 26.46 18.91 -10.44
N ALA A 3 25.66 18.80 -11.51
CA ALA A 3 26.12 19.11 -12.87
C ALA A 3 26.28 20.62 -13.14
N PHE A 4 25.76 21.47 -12.25
CA PHE A 4 25.92 22.91 -12.31
C PHE A 4 26.58 23.44 -11.03
N GLU A 5 27.57 24.30 -11.21
CA GLU A 5 28.30 24.94 -10.12
C GLU A 5 28.43 26.44 -10.39
N LYS A 6 28.22 27.28 -9.38
CA LYS A 6 28.43 28.72 -9.50
C LYS A 6 29.83 29.07 -9.01
N THR A 7 30.62 29.70 -9.87
CA THR A 7 31.97 30.13 -9.48
C THR A 7 31.91 31.45 -8.70
N PRO A 8 32.95 31.77 -7.90
CA PRO A 8 33.02 33.02 -7.15
C PRO A 8 32.98 34.27 -8.04
N GLU A 9 33.48 34.18 -9.28
CA GLU A 9 33.47 35.27 -10.26
C GLU A 9 32.06 35.56 -10.81
N GLY A 10 31.09 34.68 -10.57
CA GLY A 10 29.69 34.84 -10.98
C GLY A 10 29.18 33.90 -12.08
N PRO A 11 30.00 33.40 -13.03
CA PRO A 11 29.56 32.41 -14.01
C PRO A 11 29.04 31.13 -13.34
N VAL A 12 27.98 30.56 -13.90
CA VAL A 12 27.60 29.17 -13.62
C VAL A 12 28.36 28.30 -14.62
N LEU A 13 28.97 27.19 -14.20
CA LEU A 13 29.65 26.17 -15.00
C LEU A 13 28.80 24.90 -15.08
N TYR A 14 28.96 24.16 -16.17
CA TYR A 14 28.19 22.97 -16.50
C TYR A 14 29.19 21.86 -16.80
N ASP A 15 29.02 20.75 -16.11
CA ASP A 15 29.84 19.56 -16.29
C ASP A 15 29.03 18.50 -17.05
N PRO A 16 29.40 18.16 -18.30
CA PRO A 16 28.72 17.14 -19.08
C PRO A 16 28.91 15.73 -18.49
N ASP A 17 30.03 15.44 -17.82
CA ASP A 17 30.33 14.09 -17.30
C ASP A 17 29.45 13.73 -16.10
N VAL A 18 28.97 14.74 -15.38
CA VAL A 18 28.01 14.60 -14.25
C VAL A 18 26.56 14.65 -14.74
N CYS A 19 26.33 15.08 -15.99
CA CYS A 19 24.99 15.27 -16.53
C CYS A 19 24.34 13.93 -16.89
N LEU A 20 23.14 13.67 -16.35
CA LEU A 20 22.33 12.50 -16.71
C LEU A 20 21.22 12.79 -17.73
N GLY A 21 21.22 13.99 -18.33
CA GLY A 21 20.27 14.34 -19.39
C GLY A 21 18.79 14.45 -18.99
N CYS A 22 18.45 14.60 -17.69
CA CYS A 22 17.05 14.63 -17.22
C CYS A 22 16.21 15.84 -17.65
N ARG A 23 16.81 16.88 -18.25
CA ARG A 23 16.15 18.11 -18.72
C ARG A 23 15.45 18.96 -17.65
N TYR A 24 15.56 18.61 -16.37
CA TYR A 24 14.99 19.42 -15.29
C TYR A 24 15.54 20.84 -15.25
N CYS A 25 16.80 21.03 -15.64
CA CYS A 25 17.42 22.35 -15.72
C CYS A 25 16.77 23.26 -16.78
N VAL A 26 16.30 22.72 -17.90
CA VAL A 26 15.60 23.47 -18.95
C VAL A 26 14.22 23.91 -18.46
N MET A 27 13.51 23.02 -17.76
CA MET A 27 12.19 23.32 -17.19
C MET A 27 12.27 24.25 -15.98
N ALA A 28 13.31 24.14 -15.16
CA ALA A 28 13.45 24.90 -13.92
C ALA A 28 13.95 26.33 -14.15
N CYS A 29 14.56 26.63 -15.30
CA CYS A 29 15.07 27.96 -15.58
C CYS A 29 13.92 28.91 -15.94
N PRO A 30 13.67 29.97 -15.14
CA PRO A 30 12.59 30.92 -15.43
C PRO A 30 12.88 31.78 -16.67
N TYR A 31 14.13 31.79 -17.14
CA TYR A 31 14.55 32.59 -18.29
C TYR A 31 14.60 31.79 -19.59
N HIS A 32 14.31 30.48 -19.55
CA HIS A 32 14.47 29.59 -20.70
C HIS A 32 15.82 29.71 -21.41
N ALA A 33 16.87 30.04 -20.65
CA ALA A 33 18.19 30.39 -21.18
C ALA A 33 19.08 29.17 -21.51
N LEU A 34 18.54 27.96 -21.33
CA LEU A 34 19.24 26.70 -21.58
C LEU A 34 18.60 26.03 -22.78
N SER A 35 19.46 25.61 -23.72
CA SER A 35 19.10 24.78 -24.86
C SER A 35 19.61 23.37 -24.63
N TYR A 36 19.01 22.40 -25.31
CA TYR A 36 19.32 20.99 -25.16
C TYR A 36 19.56 20.38 -26.54
N GLU A 37 20.62 19.58 -26.66
CA GLU A 37 20.96 18.87 -27.88
C GLU A 37 20.11 17.60 -28.01
N TYR A 38 19.58 17.35 -29.21
CA TYR A 38 18.68 16.22 -29.50
C TYR A 38 19.28 15.20 -30.48
N ASP A 39 20.54 15.40 -30.87
CA ASP A 39 21.27 14.57 -31.82
C ASP A 39 21.74 13.24 -31.22
N SER A 40 22.04 13.22 -29.91
CA SER A 40 22.41 12.01 -29.17
C SER A 40 21.29 11.58 -28.22
N ALA A 41 20.82 10.34 -28.38
CA ALA A 41 19.85 9.75 -27.46
C ALA A 41 20.46 9.38 -26.09
N PHE A 42 21.77 9.14 -26.04
CA PHE A 42 22.46 8.58 -24.87
C PHE A 42 23.44 9.55 -24.18
N ASP A 43 23.90 10.60 -24.88
CA ASP A 43 24.74 11.68 -24.33
C ASP A 43 24.24 13.06 -24.79
N PRO A 44 23.03 13.47 -24.38
CA PRO A 44 22.50 14.77 -24.77
C PRO A 44 23.03 15.88 -23.86
N LYS A 45 23.60 16.92 -24.45
CA LYS A 45 24.25 18.02 -23.72
C LYS A 45 23.35 19.24 -23.59
N VAL A 46 23.59 19.99 -22.52
CA VAL A 46 22.90 21.26 -22.26
C VAL A 46 23.79 22.41 -22.71
N MET A 47 23.30 23.19 -23.68
CA MET A 47 23.99 24.35 -24.23
C MET A 47 23.47 25.64 -23.60
N ARG A 48 24.39 26.53 -23.23
CA ARG A 48 24.07 27.81 -22.58
C ARG A 48 25.23 28.78 -22.62
N CYS A 49 24.97 30.01 -22.20
CA CYS A 49 26.02 30.99 -21.92
C CYS A 49 26.92 30.53 -20.76
N THR A 50 28.22 30.42 -21.01
CA THR A 50 29.26 30.14 -20.00
C THR A 50 29.92 31.41 -19.46
N MET A 51 29.35 32.58 -19.80
CA MET A 51 29.92 33.91 -19.53
C MET A 51 31.35 34.07 -20.05
N CYS A 52 31.75 33.28 -21.06
CA CYS A 52 33.14 33.21 -21.54
C CYS A 52 34.16 32.96 -20.42
N TYR A 53 33.85 32.08 -19.45
CA TYR A 53 34.70 31.80 -18.30
C TYR A 53 36.20 31.61 -18.61
N PRO A 54 36.62 30.89 -19.69
CA PRO A 54 38.03 30.80 -20.06
C PRO A 54 38.69 32.16 -20.31
N ARG A 55 37.98 33.10 -20.96
CA ARG A 55 38.47 34.48 -21.19
C ARG A 55 38.55 35.27 -19.90
N ILE A 56 37.55 35.14 -19.03
CA ILE A 56 37.53 35.82 -17.72
C ILE A 56 38.74 35.41 -16.88
N LYS A 57 39.10 34.12 -16.88
CA LYS A 57 40.31 33.64 -16.17
C LYS A 57 41.61 34.27 -16.67
N GLU A 58 41.67 34.63 -17.94
CA GLU A 58 42.81 35.33 -18.55
C GLU A 58 42.76 36.86 -18.34
N GLY A 59 41.79 37.37 -17.57
CA GLY A 59 41.59 38.81 -17.37
C GLY A 59 40.98 39.53 -18.58
N LYS A 60 40.43 38.79 -19.55
CA LYS A 60 39.76 39.33 -20.74
C LYS A 60 38.25 39.41 -20.50
N ASN A 61 37.59 40.34 -21.19
CA ASN A 61 36.13 40.42 -21.14
C ASN A 61 35.47 39.27 -21.93
N PRO A 62 34.17 39.02 -21.69
CA PRO A 62 33.37 38.15 -22.53
C PRO A 62 33.32 38.63 -23.97
N GLY A 63 33.30 37.69 -24.92
CA GLY A 63 33.34 37.99 -26.35
C GLY A 63 32.19 38.87 -26.82
N CYS A 64 30.98 38.70 -26.25
CA CYS A 64 29.83 39.55 -26.58
C CYS A 64 29.96 40.99 -26.06
N ALA A 65 30.65 41.20 -24.94
CA ALA A 65 30.91 42.54 -24.41
C ALA A 65 32.00 43.24 -25.24
N ASP A 66 33.09 42.54 -25.57
CA ASP A 66 34.17 43.09 -26.41
C ASP A 66 33.69 43.41 -27.84
N ALA A 67 32.79 42.59 -28.39
CA ALA A 67 32.29 42.76 -29.75
C ALA A 67 31.25 43.88 -29.90
N CYS A 68 30.70 44.42 -28.80
CA CYS A 68 29.61 45.38 -28.86
C CYS A 68 30.11 46.79 -29.23
N PRO A 69 29.83 47.30 -30.45
CA PRO A 69 30.39 48.58 -30.89
C PRO A 69 29.76 49.78 -30.19
N THR A 70 28.52 49.65 -29.73
CA THR A 70 27.73 50.72 -29.11
C THR A 70 27.84 50.76 -27.59
N GLY A 71 28.54 49.79 -26.97
CA GLY A 71 28.60 49.68 -25.51
C GLY A 71 27.26 49.36 -24.85
N ALA A 72 26.34 48.72 -25.59
CA ALA A 72 25.09 48.21 -25.04
C ALA A 72 25.33 47.09 -24.02
N ILE A 73 26.26 46.19 -24.32
CA ILE A 73 26.71 45.12 -23.41
C ILE A 73 27.99 45.58 -22.71
N VAL A 74 27.97 45.62 -21.38
CA VAL A 74 29.11 46.01 -20.55
C VAL A 74 29.38 44.91 -19.52
N TYR A 75 30.64 44.59 -19.29
CA TYR A 75 31.08 43.59 -18.32
C TYR A 75 31.88 44.25 -17.19
N GLY A 76 31.74 43.74 -15.96
CA GLY A 76 32.43 44.26 -14.79
C GLY A 76 31.85 43.72 -13.48
N GLU A 77 32.32 44.26 -12.36
CA GLU A 77 31.77 43.93 -11.04
C GLU A 77 30.29 44.32 -10.95
N ARG A 78 29.47 43.41 -10.43
CA ARG A 78 28.01 43.60 -10.33
C ARG A 78 27.61 44.92 -9.67
N LYS A 79 28.25 45.29 -8.56
CA LYS A 79 27.94 46.54 -7.83
C LYS A 79 28.15 47.77 -8.71
N LYS A 80 29.29 47.84 -9.40
CA LYS A 80 29.61 48.92 -10.35
C LYS A 80 28.64 48.93 -11.54
N LEU A 81 28.24 47.77 -12.04
CA LEU A 81 27.26 47.69 -13.13
C LEU A 81 25.87 48.21 -12.72
N ILE A 82 25.44 48.01 -11.48
CA ILE A 82 24.19 48.59 -10.96
C ILE A 82 24.29 50.12 -10.93
N GLU A 83 25.41 50.67 -10.45
CA GLU A 83 25.65 52.11 -10.46
C GLU A 83 25.60 52.68 -11.89
N VAL A 84 26.27 52.02 -12.84
CA VAL A 84 26.23 52.39 -14.27
C VAL A 84 24.81 52.31 -14.82
N ALA A 85 24.05 51.28 -14.46
CA ALA A 85 22.68 51.09 -14.91
C ALA A 85 21.76 52.23 -14.41
N ARG A 86 21.84 52.55 -13.11
CA ARG A 86 21.09 53.68 -12.52
C ARG A 86 21.51 55.02 -13.08
N ASP A 87 22.80 55.21 -13.36
CA ASP A 87 23.29 56.43 -14.00
C ASP A 87 22.76 56.60 -15.44
N ARG A 88 22.69 55.51 -16.21
CA ARG A 88 22.09 55.52 -17.56
C ARG A 88 20.60 55.88 -17.52
N ILE A 89 19.84 55.33 -16.58
CA ILE A 89 18.43 55.67 -16.38
C ILE A 89 18.29 57.17 -16.05
N ARG A 90 19.07 57.69 -15.10
CA ARG A 90 19.01 59.11 -14.70
C ARG A 90 19.37 60.07 -15.83
N LYS A 91 20.32 59.71 -16.69
CA LYS A 91 20.76 60.55 -17.82
C LYS A 91 19.78 60.55 -19.00
N SER A 92 18.95 59.51 -19.12
CA SER A 92 18.01 59.35 -20.24
C SER A 92 16.70 58.70 -19.76
N PRO A 93 15.93 59.37 -18.88
CA PRO A 93 14.69 58.81 -18.31
C PRO A 93 13.59 58.61 -19.37
N GLU A 94 13.65 59.33 -20.49
CA GLU A 94 12.75 59.14 -21.64
C GLU A 94 13.01 57.83 -22.40
N ARG A 95 14.19 57.24 -22.23
CA ARG A 95 14.62 56.04 -22.97
C ARG A 95 14.47 54.76 -22.17
N TYR A 96 14.49 54.84 -20.84
CA TYR A 96 14.50 53.68 -19.96
C TYR A 96 13.39 53.76 -18.94
N LEU A 97 12.79 52.61 -18.64
CA LEU A 97 11.99 52.46 -17.44
C LEU A 97 12.90 52.55 -16.21
N ASP A 98 12.41 53.14 -15.12
CA ASP A 98 13.14 53.25 -13.85
C ASP A 98 13.16 51.92 -13.08
N HIS A 99 13.76 50.91 -13.70
CA HIS A 99 13.89 49.56 -13.17
C HIS A 99 15.12 48.89 -13.78
N VAL A 100 15.98 48.33 -12.91
CA VAL A 100 17.14 47.54 -13.32
C VAL A 100 16.79 46.07 -13.11
N PHE A 101 16.41 45.41 -14.20
CA PHE A 101 16.03 44.00 -14.13
C PHE A 101 17.25 43.13 -13.83
N GLY A 102 17.12 42.20 -12.89
CA GLY A 102 18.19 41.34 -12.37
C GLY A 102 18.86 41.87 -11.10
N GLU A 103 18.46 43.06 -10.62
CA GLU A 103 18.98 43.61 -9.37
C GLU A 103 18.51 42.79 -8.16
N HIS A 104 17.24 42.38 -8.16
CA HIS A 104 16.64 41.63 -7.05
C HIS A 104 15.87 40.39 -7.50
N GLU A 105 15.56 40.28 -8.79
CA GLU A 105 14.75 39.20 -9.36
C GLU A 105 15.43 37.84 -9.13
N PHE A 106 14.69 36.90 -8.52
CA PHE A 106 15.16 35.56 -8.15
C PHE A 106 16.42 35.55 -7.28
N GLY A 107 16.56 36.49 -6.33
CA GLY A 107 17.75 36.60 -5.48
C GLY A 107 18.90 37.38 -6.12
N GLY A 108 18.65 38.02 -7.26
CA GLY A 108 19.63 38.78 -8.01
C GLY A 108 20.41 37.92 -9.01
N THR A 109 20.57 38.44 -10.22
CA THR A 109 21.27 37.77 -11.32
C THR A 109 22.63 38.41 -11.60
N SER A 110 23.47 37.70 -12.37
CA SER A 110 24.72 38.22 -12.93
C SER A 110 24.52 39.00 -14.24
N TRP A 111 23.29 39.03 -14.77
CA TRP A 111 22.91 39.73 -15.99
C TRP A 111 21.89 40.81 -15.66
N LEU A 112 22.26 42.07 -15.86
CA LEU A 112 21.40 43.23 -15.61
C LEU A 112 20.88 43.76 -16.94
N VAL A 113 19.59 44.07 -17.02
CA VAL A 113 18.94 44.54 -18.24
C VAL A 113 18.25 45.87 -17.99
N LEU A 114 18.48 46.80 -18.92
CA LEU A 114 17.73 48.06 -19.03
C LEU A 114 16.82 47.99 -20.25
N ALA A 115 15.59 48.44 -20.12
CA ALA A 115 14.61 48.45 -21.19
C ALA A 115 13.86 49.78 -21.25
N GLY A 116 13.48 50.20 -22.46
CA GLY A 116 12.56 51.32 -22.69
C GLY A 116 11.10 50.91 -22.86
N VAL A 117 10.84 49.60 -22.81
CA VAL A 117 9.52 48.98 -22.91
C VAL A 117 9.31 48.06 -21.71
N PRO A 118 8.06 47.73 -21.34
CA PRO A 118 7.78 46.78 -20.27
C PRO A 118 8.58 45.48 -20.45
N PHE A 119 9.14 44.96 -19.36
CA PHE A 119 10.01 43.78 -19.37
C PHE A 119 9.23 42.53 -19.79
N LYS A 120 7.93 42.48 -19.51
CA LYS A 120 7.02 41.43 -20.00
C LYS A 120 7.05 41.30 -21.53
N ASP A 121 7.17 42.40 -22.27
CA ASP A 121 7.21 42.39 -23.74
C ASP A 121 8.54 41.84 -24.28
N LEU A 122 9.58 41.84 -23.45
CA LEU A 122 10.88 41.21 -23.70
C LEU A 122 10.91 39.74 -23.27
N GLY A 123 9.80 39.17 -22.79
CA GLY A 123 9.74 37.83 -22.23
C GLY A 123 10.41 37.70 -20.86
N LEU A 124 10.62 38.82 -20.16
CA LEU A 124 11.19 38.85 -18.82
C LEU A 124 10.07 38.94 -17.77
N HIS A 125 10.15 38.12 -16.73
CA HIS A 125 9.10 38.03 -15.71
C HIS A 125 9.17 39.17 -14.70
N GLU A 126 8.11 39.98 -14.65
CA GLU A 126 7.93 41.04 -13.65
C GLU A 126 7.25 40.53 -12.38
N GLY A 127 7.44 41.20 -11.25
CA GLY A 127 6.77 40.87 -9.99
C GLY A 127 7.20 39.53 -9.37
N VAL A 128 8.42 39.09 -9.66
CA VAL A 128 8.98 37.82 -9.17
C VAL A 128 9.54 37.96 -7.75
N THR A 129 9.80 36.82 -7.11
CA THR A 129 10.40 36.75 -5.78
C THR A 129 11.79 37.40 -5.74
N HIS A 130 12.13 37.99 -4.60
CA HIS A 130 13.47 38.51 -4.29
C HIS A 130 14.40 37.47 -3.66
N GLU A 131 13.90 36.27 -3.40
CA GLU A 131 14.69 35.16 -2.91
C GLU A 131 15.17 34.27 -4.06
N SER A 132 16.31 33.61 -3.87
CA SER A 132 16.80 32.64 -4.84
C SER A 132 15.88 31.43 -4.91
N LEU A 133 15.58 30.94 -6.12
CA LEU A 133 14.76 29.74 -6.31
C LEU A 133 15.26 28.52 -5.51
N PRO A 134 16.58 28.25 -5.40
CA PRO A 134 17.07 27.17 -4.54
C PRO A 134 16.70 27.36 -3.07
N ALA A 135 16.74 28.58 -2.53
CA ALA A 135 16.41 28.84 -1.11
C ALA A 135 14.95 28.48 -0.78
N ILE A 136 14.04 28.76 -1.71
CA ILE A 136 12.62 28.40 -1.58
C ILE A 136 12.47 26.88 -1.61
N GLY A 137 13.12 26.20 -2.56
CA GLY A 137 13.02 24.76 -2.74
C GLY A 137 13.67 23.93 -1.61
N THR A 138 14.81 24.37 -1.07
CA THR A 138 15.53 23.64 -0.01
C THR A 138 14.72 23.54 1.28
N SER A 139 13.95 24.59 1.59
CA SER A 139 13.12 24.62 2.80
C SER A 139 12.06 23.51 2.78
N TYR A 140 11.41 23.30 1.63
CA TYR A 140 10.41 22.25 1.47
C TYR A 140 11.02 20.84 1.51
N LEU A 141 12.17 20.65 0.85
CA LEU A 141 12.85 19.36 0.81
C LEU A 141 13.35 18.90 2.19
N SER A 142 13.60 19.83 3.12
CA SER A 142 14.02 19.49 4.50
C SER A 142 12.96 18.73 5.29
N VAL A 143 11.68 18.82 4.92
CA VAL A 143 10.56 18.14 5.59
C VAL A 143 10.39 16.70 5.12
N VAL A 144 10.91 16.35 3.94
CA VAL A 144 10.71 15.03 3.32
C VAL A 144 11.23 13.88 4.20
N PRO A 145 12.43 13.91 4.80
CA PRO A 145 12.90 12.85 5.68
C PRO A 145 11.97 12.61 6.89
N LEU A 146 11.35 13.66 7.43
CA LEU A 146 10.41 13.55 8.54
C LEU A 146 9.15 12.80 8.10
N VAL A 147 8.60 13.12 6.93
CA VAL A 147 7.43 12.42 6.38
C VAL A 147 7.75 10.96 6.09
N VAL A 148 8.89 10.68 5.44
CA VAL A 148 9.31 9.32 5.05
C VAL A 148 9.60 8.44 6.26
N THR A 149 9.97 8.99 7.41
CA THR A 149 10.20 8.22 8.64
C THR A 149 8.93 8.02 9.46
N ILE A 150 8.12 9.07 9.62
CA ILE A 150 6.92 9.01 10.46
C ILE A 150 5.82 8.15 9.82
N TYR A 151 5.54 8.33 8.52
CA TYR A 151 4.42 7.65 7.87
C TYR A 151 4.53 6.12 7.89
N PRO A 152 5.67 5.51 7.52
CA PRO A 152 5.81 4.05 7.59
C PRO A 152 5.68 3.51 9.01
N GLY A 153 6.22 4.22 10.01
CA GLY A 153 6.08 3.84 11.42
C GLY A 153 4.62 3.87 11.88
N LEU A 154 3.90 4.94 11.53
CA LEU A 154 2.47 5.09 11.80
C LEU A 154 1.64 3.99 11.10
N LEU A 155 1.90 3.73 9.82
CA LEU A 155 1.21 2.68 9.06
C LEU A 155 1.50 1.28 9.59
N MET A 156 2.74 0.99 9.99
CA MET A 156 3.11 -0.25 10.67
C MET A 156 2.39 -0.41 12.01
N ALA A 157 2.30 0.67 12.79
CA ALA A 157 1.57 0.65 14.05
C ALA A 157 0.07 0.37 13.85
N PHE A 158 -0.57 1.04 12.88
CA PHE A 158 -1.95 0.77 12.52
C PHE A 158 -2.16 -0.66 12.01
N TYR A 159 -1.27 -1.16 11.15
CA TYR A 159 -1.32 -2.54 10.66
C TYR A 159 -1.20 -3.55 11.81
N ALA A 160 -0.23 -3.35 12.71
CA ALA A 160 -0.04 -4.22 13.87
C ALA A 160 -1.24 -4.20 14.81
N PHE A 161 -1.84 -3.03 15.04
CA PHE A 161 -3.03 -2.88 15.87
C PHE A 161 -4.27 -3.56 15.27
N SER A 162 -4.50 -3.40 13.96
CA SER A 162 -5.57 -4.10 13.24
C SER A 162 -5.41 -5.61 13.35
N LYS A 163 -4.23 -6.14 13.02
CA LYS A 163 -3.95 -7.59 13.07
C LYS A 163 -4.04 -8.15 14.48
N ARG A 164 -3.71 -7.35 15.50
CA ARG A 164 -3.89 -7.74 16.91
C ARG A 164 -5.38 -7.83 17.26
N LYS A 165 -6.20 -6.86 16.85
CA LYS A 165 -7.66 -6.91 17.05
C LYS A 165 -8.27 -8.14 16.38
N ASP A 166 -7.89 -8.46 15.14
CA ASP A 166 -8.40 -9.63 14.42
C ASP A 166 -8.06 -10.94 15.15
N LYS A 167 -6.82 -11.06 15.67
CA LYS A 167 -6.39 -12.22 16.46
C LYS A 167 -7.15 -12.36 17.79
N LEU A 168 -7.44 -11.25 18.47
CA LEU A 168 -8.24 -11.30 19.71
C LEU A 168 -9.68 -11.71 19.39
N ALA A 169 -10.29 -11.12 18.35
CA ALA A 169 -11.64 -11.47 17.92
C ALA A 169 -11.78 -12.96 17.56
N GLN A 170 -10.78 -13.55 16.90
CA GLN A 170 -10.76 -14.99 16.61
C GLN A 170 -10.66 -15.85 17.89
N LYS A 171 -9.82 -15.47 18.85
CA LYS A 171 -9.71 -16.20 20.12
C LYS A 171 -10.98 -16.13 20.95
N ASP A 172 -11.61 -14.96 21.00
CA ASP A 172 -12.88 -14.77 21.70
C ASP A 172 -14.00 -15.59 21.04
N LEU A 173 -14.01 -15.66 19.71
CA LEU A 173 -14.93 -16.52 18.94
C LEU A 173 -14.69 -18.01 19.22
N GLU A 174 -13.44 -18.48 19.18
CA GLU A 174 -13.08 -19.88 19.47
C GLU A 174 -13.46 -20.27 20.89
N ALA A 175 -13.21 -19.39 21.87
CA ALA A 175 -13.62 -19.61 23.25
C ALA A 175 -15.16 -19.69 23.38
N ALA A 176 -15.88 -18.80 22.71
CA ALA A 176 -17.35 -18.81 22.71
C ALA A 176 -17.91 -20.08 22.04
N VAL A 177 -17.34 -20.52 20.91
CA VAL A 177 -17.72 -21.76 20.23
C VAL A 177 -17.43 -22.97 21.10
N ARG A 178 -16.28 -23.03 21.78
CA ARG A 178 -15.94 -24.14 22.68
C ARG A 178 -16.94 -24.27 23.83
N VAL A 179 -17.29 -23.16 24.47
CA VAL A 179 -18.30 -23.12 25.53
C VAL A 179 -19.68 -23.55 25.01
N ALA A 180 -20.04 -23.14 23.78
CA ALA A 180 -21.29 -23.56 23.15
C ALA A 180 -21.32 -25.05 22.82
N LEU A 181 -20.20 -25.62 22.34
CA LEU A 181 -20.06 -27.05 22.04
C LEU A 181 -20.09 -27.89 23.32
N GLU A 182 -19.39 -27.49 24.38
CA GLU A 182 -19.41 -28.18 25.68
C GLU A 182 -20.86 -28.26 26.23
N LYS A 183 -21.60 -27.14 26.17
CA LYS A 183 -23.03 -27.12 26.54
C LYS A 183 -23.88 -28.00 25.64
N ALA A 184 -23.68 -27.95 24.33
CA ALA A 184 -24.42 -28.77 23.38
C ALA A 184 -24.14 -30.28 23.57
N ASP A 185 -22.91 -30.65 23.91
CA ASP A 185 -22.52 -32.03 24.22
C ASP A 185 -23.14 -32.53 25.52
N GLU A 186 -23.19 -31.69 26.55
CA GLU A 186 -23.90 -32.01 27.81
C GLU A 186 -25.40 -32.18 27.57
N ASP A 187 -26.04 -31.23 26.89
CA ASP A 187 -27.47 -31.31 26.52
C ASP A 187 -27.75 -32.55 25.65
N THR A 188 -26.85 -32.89 24.73
CA THR A 188 -26.99 -34.05 23.86
C THR A 188 -26.81 -35.35 24.63
N LYS A 189 -25.85 -35.43 25.55
CA LYS A 189 -25.67 -36.60 26.44
C LYS A 189 -26.88 -36.78 27.35
N GLU A 190 -27.45 -35.70 27.87
CA GLU A 190 -28.65 -35.77 28.70
C GLU A 190 -29.86 -36.26 27.90
N LYS A 191 -30.10 -35.67 26.71
CA LYS A 191 -31.16 -36.13 25.80
C LYS A 191 -30.96 -37.57 25.34
N LEU A 192 -29.71 -37.99 25.09
CA LEU A 192 -29.39 -39.36 24.71
C LEU A 192 -29.64 -40.33 25.86
N LYS A 193 -29.25 -40.00 27.10
CA LYS A 193 -29.58 -40.80 28.28
C LYS A 193 -31.10 -40.93 28.44
N GLN A 194 -31.83 -39.83 28.36
CA GLN A 194 -33.30 -39.85 28.42
C GLN A 194 -33.92 -40.71 27.31
N ALA A 195 -33.38 -40.65 26.08
CA ALA A 195 -33.86 -41.45 24.96
C ALA A 195 -33.52 -42.94 25.13
N VAL A 196 -32.32 -43.27 25.60
CA VAL A 196 -31.89 -44.65 25.88
C VAL A 196 -32.74 -45.24 27.01
N ASP A 197 -32.96 -44.50 28.10
CA ASP A 197 -33.81 -44.90 29.22
C ASP A 197 -35.27 -45.13 28.81
N LYS A 198 -35.76 -44.35 27.84
CA LYS A 198 -37.09 -44.55 27.26
C LYS A 198 -37.14 -45.84 26.44
N VAL A 199 -36.14 -46.07 25.58
CA VAL A 199 -36.06 -47.28 24.74
C VAL A 199 -35.86 -48.54 25.56
N THR A 200 -35.07 -48.53 26.64
CA THR A 200 -34.91 -49.67 27.55
C THR A 200 -36.22 -49.98 28.27
N LYS A 201 -36.91 -48.97 28.81
CA LYS A 201 -38.23 -49.17 29.42
C LYS A 201 -39.26 -49.73 28.43
N ASP A 202 -39.26 -49.26 27.19
CA ASP A 202 -40.17 -49.74 26.15
C ASP A 202 -39.83 -51.18 25.73
N LYS A 203 -38.53 -51.54 25.66
CA LYS A 203 -38.09 -52.92 25.43
C LYS A 203 -38.43 -53.85 26.60
N GLU A 204 -38.24 -53.43 27.85
CA GLU A 204 -38.62 -54.21 29.03
C GLU A 204 -40.14 -54.46 29.08
N LYS A 205 -40.95 -53.45 28.72
CA LYS A 205 -42.40 -53.61 28.56
C LYS A 205 -42.76 -54.57 27.42
N ALA A 206 -42.08 -54.49 26.28
CA ALA A 206 -42.31 -55.39 25.16
C ALA A 206 -41.89 -56.84 25.47
N ILE A 207 -40.75 -57.03 26.13
CA ILE A 207 -40.25 -58.34 26.56
C ILE A 207 -41.18 -58.94 27.61
N SER A 208 -41.59 -58.17 28.62
CA SER A 208 -42.54 -58.66 29.64
C SER A 208 -43.91 -59.00 29.05
N ALA A 209 -44.40 -58.24 28.06
CA ALA A 209 -45.62 -58.58 27.32
C ALA A 209 -45.45 -59.85 26.47
N ALA A 210 -44.31 -60.02 25.79
CA ALA A 210 -44.02 -61.19 24.97
C ALA A 210 -43.81 -62.46 25.81
N VAL A 211 -43.10 -62.37 26.94
CA VAL A 211 -42.92 -63.47 27.89
C VAL A 211 -44.27 -63.89 28.49
N LYS A 212 -45.12 -62.92 28.85
CA LYS A 212 -46.48 -63.22 29.33
C LYS A 212 -47.31 -63.93 28.26
N LYS A 213 -47.20 -63.52 27.00
CA LYS A 213 -47.87 -64.19 25.87
C LYS A 213 -47.34 -65.61 25.63
N ALA A 214 -46.02 -65.80 25.69
CA ALA A 214 -45.38 -67.09 25.50
C ALA A 214 -45.72 -68.09 26.62
N LEU A 215 -45.79 -67.64 27.88
CA LEU A 215 -46.22 -68.48 29.01
C LEU A 215 -47.68 -68.95 28.84
N GLN A 216 -48.57 -68.08 28.39
CA GLN A 216 -49.96 -68.45 28.10
C GLN A 216 -50.09 -69.44 26.94
N GLU A 217 -49.24 -69.32 25.92
CA GLU A 217 -49.20 -70.30 24.82
C GLU A 217 -48.61 -71.64 25.24
N ALA A 218 -47.62 -71.64 26.15
CA ALA A 218 -47.03 -72.84 26.72
C ALA A 218 -48.01 -73.60 27.63
N GLU A 219 -48.78 -72.89 28.47
CA GLU A 219 -49.84 -73.49 29.28
C GLU A 219 -50.92 -74.15 28.41
N LYS A 220 -51.33 -73.48 27.32
CA LYS A 220 -52.30 -74.05 26.36
C LYS A 220 -51.77 -75.28 25.64
N LYS A 221 -50.48 -75.30 25.29
CA LYS A 221 -49.84 -76.48 24.69
C LYS A 221 -49.72 -77.64 25.68
N ALA A 222 -49.39 -77.36 26.94
CA ALA A 222 -49.32 -78.36 28.00
C ALA A 222 -50.70 -78.98 28.32
N GLU A 223 -51.78 -78.20 28.25
CA GLU A 223 -53.15 -78.73 28.35
C GLU A 223 -53.57 -79.57 27.14
N ALA A 224 -53.11 -79.21 25.93
CA ALA A 224 -53.37 -79.98 24.72
C ALA A 224 -52.63 -81.34 24.71
N GLU A 225 -51.38 -81.37 25.19
CA GLU A 225 -50.60 -82.61 25.33
C GLU A 225 -51.16 -83.54 26.41
N LYS A 226 -51.70 -82.99 27.52
CA LYS A 226 -52.42 -83.79 28.52
C LYS A 226 -53.71 -84.41 27.98
N LYS A 227 -54.42 -83.75 27.07
CA LYS A 227 -55.60 -84.32 26.39
C LYS A 227 -55.20 -85.42 25.38
N ALA A 228 -54.09 -85.27 24.67
CA ALA A 228 -53.61 -86.27 23.71
C ALA A 228 -53.04 -87.55 24.38
N ALA A 229 -52.52 -87.46 25.61
CA ALA A 229 -52.02 -88.61 26.36
C ALA A 229 -53.14 -89.48 26.97
N ALA A 230 -54.34 -88.93 27.21
CA ALA A 230 -55.48 -89.67 27.74
C ALA A 230 -56.16 -90.58 26.69
N GLU A 231 -56.08 -90.21 25.40
CA GLU A 231 -56.76 -90.93 24.31
C GLU A 231 -55.96 -92.16 23.82
N LYS A 232 -54.62 -92.15 23.98
CA LYS A 232 -53.74 -93.28 23.62
C LYS A 232 -53.68 -94.42 24.65
N ALA A 233 -54.20 -94.23 25.86
CA ALA A 233 -54.21 -95.27 26.90
C ALA A 233 -55.43 -96.22 26.83
N ALA A 234 -56.47 -95.89 26.05
CA ALA A 234 -57.70 -96.69 25.96
C ALA A 234 -57.68 -97.79 24.87
N GLN A 235 -56.66 -97.85 24.01
CA GLN A 235 -56.68 -98.67 22.78
C GLN A 235 -55.64 -99.81 22.74
N ALA A 236 -55.05 -100.19 23.89
CA ALA A 236 -54.01 -101.22 23.98
C ALA A 236 -54.33 -102.42 24.90
N THR A 237 -55.60 -102.65 25.29
CA THR A 237 -56.03 -103.79 26.12
C THR A 237 -57.02 -104.75 25.42
N ALA A 238 -56.95 -104.84 24.10
CA ALA A 238 -57.65 -105.86 23.32
C ALA A 238 -56.68 -106.46 22.29
N ASP A 239 -56.03 -107.58 22.65
CA ASP A 239 -55.54 -108.67 21.78
C ASP A 239 -54.34 -109.38 22.43
N GLY A 240 -54.63 -110.45 23.16
CA GLY A 240 -53.64 -111.27 23.86
C GLY A 240 -54.25 -112.45 24.58
N ALA A 241 -54.93 -113.35 23.86
CA ALA A 241 -55.25 -114.69 24.37
C ALA A 241 -55.34 -115.71 23.22
N ASP A 242 -54.52 -116.75 23.37
CA ASP A 242 -54.86 -118.17 23.15
C ASP A 242 -54.08 -118.89 22.02
N LYS A 243 -53.21 -119.84 22.44
CA LYS A 243 -53.39 -121.30 22.21
C LYS A 243 -52.12 -122.11 22.45
N THR A 244 -52.17 -123.09 23.36
CA THR A 244 -52.06 -124.55 23.03
C THR A 244 -52.18 -125.49 24.26
N GLU A 245 -52.65 -126.72 23.98
CA GLU A 245 -52.80 -127.95 24.80
C GLU A 245 -54.19 -128.17 25.45
N ALA A 246 -55.08 -129.11 25.07
CA ALA A 246 -55.04 -130.53 24.66
C ALA A 246 -54.98 -131.55 25.83
N LYS A 247 -56.13 -132.19 26.14
CA LYS A 247 -56.24 -133.58 26.61
C LYS A 247 -57.69 -134.09 26.52
N SER A 248 -57.77 -135.35 26.09
CA SER A 248 -58.84 -136.37 26.11
C SER A 248 -60.18 -136.08 26.76
#